data_AF-A0A382TSC1-F1
#
_entry.id   AF-A0A382TSC1-F1
#
_cell.length_a   1.000
_cell.length_b   1.000
_cell.length_c   1.000
_cell.angle_alpha   90.00
_cell.angle_beta   90.00
_cell.angle_gamma   90.00
#
_symmetry.space_group_name_H-M   'P 1'
#
loop_
_entity.id
_entity.type
_entity.pdbx_description
1 polymer ?
#
loop_
_entity_poly.entity_id
_entity_poly.type
_entity_poly.pdbx_seq_one_letter_code
_entity_poly.pdbx_strand_id
1 'polypeptide(L)'
;TLVWGKFTGRTYPKELDNRIAEAADPAAELQQILRDHITTVMTHFKGRIKVWDAVNEPMSMDGPYLDKNIFLNTLGKDYIAAVFRIAHEVDPSVQLFLNEQFGNYAGEGVEVFFGLLHHLKESNVPIHGVGIQGHNIFKTHNLDEYRKFLTRITDLGLLVEITEFDARIRLFEDSDDPYQAQGDYTTAYAAVCIENPSCVGFTVWGLSDATTWFDSVPPFRWMLPNDPLLFDTELRPKPAYHGIKTALKRRQLR
;
A
#
# COMPACT_ATOMS: atom_id res chain seq x y z
N THR A 1 1.32 -9.22 -0.65
CA THR A 1 -0.16 -9.29 -0.74
C THR A 1 -0.70 -10.69 -1.01
N LEU A 2 -1.89 -11.01 -0.50
CA LEU A 2 -2.63 -12.25 -0.77
C LEU A 2 -3.64 -12.11 -1.93
N VAL A 3 -4.33 -10.97 -2.04
CA VAL A 3 -5.33 -10.73 -3.08
C VAL A 3 -5.13 -9.34 -3.68
N TRP A 4 -4.99 -9.29 -5.00
CA TRP A 4 -4.87 -8.04 -5.75
C TRP A 4 -5.65 -8.15 -7.06
N GLY A 5 -6.72 -7.35 -7.20
CA GLY A 5 -7.66 -7.43 -8.31
C GLY A 5 -7.26 -6.69 -9.58
N LYS A 6 -6.14 -5.93 -9.57
CA LYS A 6 -5.71 -5.12 -10.72
C LYS A 6 -4.67 -5.84 -11.56
N PHE A 7 -4.52 -5.45 -12.83
CA PHE A 7 -3.48 -5.96 -13.75
C PHE A 7 -3.57 -7.48 -14.02
N THR A 8 -4.72 -7.94 -14.53
CA THR A 8 -4.96 -9.31 -14.99
C THR A 8 -3.79 -9.88 -15.80
N GLY A 9 -3.34 -11.08 -15.44
CA GLY A 9 -2.18 -11.77 -16.02
C GLY A 9 -0.84 -11.37 -15.44
N ARG A 10 -0.79 -10.42 -14.50
CA ARG A 10 0.41 -10.09 -13.71
C ARG A 10 0.23 -10.43 -12.23
N THR A 11 -0.91 -10.07 -11.66
CA THR A 11 -1.22 -10.23 -10.22
C THR A 11 -2.05 -11.47 -9.93
N TYR A 12 -2.84 -11.90 -10.92
CA TYR A 12 -3.55 -13.17 -10.95
C TYR A 12 -3.59 -13.72 -12.38
N PRO A 13 -3.72 -15.05 -12.58
CA PRO A 13 -3.70 -15.67 -13.92
C PRO A 13 -4.92 -15.26 -14.76
N LYS A 14 -4.73 -15.02 -16.07
CA LYS A 14 -5.83 -14.67 -16.99
C LYS A 14 -6.87 -15.78 -17.10
N GLU A 15 -6.41 -17.02 -16.95
CA GLU A 15 -7.22 -18.24 -17.01
C GLU A 15 -8.28 -18.28 -15.90
N LEU A 16 -8.06 -17.53 -14.80
CA LEU A 16 -9.06 -17.40 -13.74
C LEU A 16 -10.33 -16.72 -14.26
N ASP A 17 -10.22 -15.68 -15.10
CA ASP A 17 -11.40 -14.99 -15.63
C ASP A 17 -12.26 -15.92 -16.48
N ASN A 18 -11.62 -16.71 -17.35
CA ASN A 18 -12.33 -17.69 -18.19
C ASN A 18 -12.99 -18.77 -17.33
N ARG A 19 -12.26 -19.32 -16.36
CA ARG A 19 -12.78 -20.36 -15.45
C ARG A 19 -14.01 -19.88 -14.70
N ILE A 20 -14.01 -18.64 -14.21
CA ILE A 20 -15.15 -18.07 -13.49
C ILE A 20 -16.31 -17.74 -14.43
N ALA A 21 -16.04 -17.27 -15.65
CA ALA A 21 -17.10 -17.01 -16.63
C ALA A 21 -17.81 -18.30 -17.11
N GLU A 22 -17.10 -19.43 -17.16
CA GLU A 22 -17.63 -20.73 -17.60
C GLU A 22 -18.20 -21.58 -16.46
N ALA A 23 -18.01 -21.17 -15.20
CA ALA A 23 -18.48 -21.91 -14.04
C ALA A 23 -20.02 -21.93 -13.94
N ALA A 24 -20.58 -23.07 -13.54
CA ALA A 24 -22.02 -23.20 -13.29
C ALA A 24 -22.47 -22.33 -12.10
N ASP A 25 -21.59 -22.16 -11.10
CA ASP A 25 -21.75 -21.22 -9.99
C ASP A 25 -20.45 -20.41 -9.83
N PRO A 26 -20.33 -19.26 -10.52
CA PRO A 26 -19.13 -18.43 -10.48
C PRO A 26 -18.74 -17.96 -9.08
N ALA A 27 -19.74 -17.72 -8.20
CA ALA A 27 -19.50 -17.22 -6.86
C ALA A 27 -18.92 -18.32 -5.96
N ALA A 28 -19.53 -19.50 -5.95
CA ALA A 28 -19.01 -20.63 -5.18
C ALA A 28 -17.61 -21.05 -5.65
N GLU A 29 -17.39 -21.09 -6.97
CA GLU A 29 -16.09 -21.43 -7.56
C GLU A 29 -15.00 -20.44 -7.13
N LEU A 30 -15.26 -19.13 -7.24
CA LEU A 30 -14.28 -18.11 -6.88
C LEU A 30 -14.03 -18.04 -5.37
N GLN A 31 -15.06 -18.26 -4.54
CA GLN A 31 -14.88 -18.36 -3.08
C GLN A 31 -13.96 -19.52 -2.71
N GLN A 32 -14.12 -20.68 -3.36
CA GLN A 32 -13.26 -21.84 -3.12
C GLN A 32 -11.82 -21.55 -3.56
N ILE A 33 -11.63 -20.97 -4.75
CA ILE A 33 -10.29 -20.61 -5.26
C ILE A 33 -9.59 -19.62 -4.32
N LEU A 34 -10.30 -18.60 -3.83
CA LEU A 34 -9.74 -17.65 -2.85
C LEU A 34 -9.30 -18.36 -1.58
N ARG A 35 -10.16 -19.24 -1.03
CA ARG A 35 -9.85 -20.00 0.18
C ARG A 35 -8.62 -20.89 -0.02
N ASP A 36 -8.56 -21.61 -1.14
CA ASP A 36 -7.46 -22.52 -1.45
C ASP A 36 -6.14 -21.75 -1.63
N HIS A 37 -6.17 -20.62 -2.34
CA HIS A 37 -5.00 -19.76 -2.54
C HIS A 37 -4.47 -19.23 -1.20
N ILE A 38 -5.32 -18.58 -0.40
CA ILE A 38 -4.94 -17.98 0.88
C ILE A 38 -4.40 -19.06 1.82
N THR A 39 -5.11 -20.19 1.93
CA THR A 39 -4.71 -21.32 2.79
C THR A 39 -3.35 -21.87 2.37
N THR A 40 -3.16 -22.11 1.07
CA THR A 40 -1.92 -22.68 0.53
C THR A 40 -0.73 -21.76 0.79
N VAL A 41 -0.86 -20.48 0.42
CA VAL A 41 0.22 -19.49 0.55
C VAL A 41 0.57 -19.26 2.02
N MET A 42 -0.43 -18.99 2.87
CA MET A 42 -0.16 -18.68 4.28
C MET A 42 0.34 -19.91 5.05
N THR A 43 -0.16 -21.11 4.75
CA THR A 43 0.36 -22.34 5.38
C THR A 43 1.81 -22.57 5.01
N HIS A 44 2.19 -22.35 3.74
CA HIS A 44 3.57 -22.49 3.29
C HIS A 44 4.55 -21.56 4.04
N PHE A 45 4.12 -20.33 4.32
CA PHE A 45 4.94 -19.31 4.98
C PHE A 45 4.70 -19.19 6.49
N LYS A 46 3.94 -20.12 7.09
CA LYS A 46 3.56 -20.06 8.50
C LYS A 46 4.78 -19.93 9.42
N GLY A 47 4.70 -19.00 10.38
CA GLY A 47 5.79 -18.69 11.31
C GLY A 47 6.92 -17.82 10.75
N ARG A 48 7.00 -17.62 9.42
CA ARG A 48 8.05 -16.83 8.76
C ARG A 48 7.60 -15.41 8.43
N ILE A 49 6.31 -15.22 8.13
CA ILE A 49 5.71 -13.92 7.82
C ILE A 49 4.86 -13.48 9.01
N LYS A 50 4.99 -12.21 9.42
CA LYS A 50 4.26 -11.63 10.56
C LYS A 50 3.16 -10.67 10.15
N VAL A 51 3.28 -10.09 8.97
CA VAL A 51 2.36 -9.10 8.42
C VAL A 51 2.06 -9.47 6.98
N TRP A 52 0.78 -9.44 6.62
CA TRP A 52 0.32 -9.63 5.24
C TRP A 52 -0.53 -8.45 4.82
N ASP A 53 -0.29 -7.91 3.63
CA ASP A 53 -1.34 -7.21 2.90
C ASP A 53 -2.36 -8.27 2.48
N ALA A 54 -3.50 -8.31 3.17
CA ALA A 54 -4.54 -9.28 2.86
C ALA A 54 -5.20 -8.93 1.53
N VAL A 55 -5.50 -7.65 1.32
CA VAL A 55 -6.02 -7.11 0.06
C VAL A 55 -5.16 -5.91 -0.31
N ASN A 56 -4.75 -5.86 -1.59
CA ASN A 56 -4.03 -4.71 -2.16
C ASN A 56 -4.93 -3.96 -3.13
N GLU A 57 -4.93 -2.63 -3.00
CA GLU A 57 -5.55 -1.66 -3.89
C GLU A 57 -7.03 -1.94 -4.26
N PRO A 58 -7.94 -2.09 -3.29
CA PRO A 58 -9.36 -2.24 -3.60
C PRO A 58 -10.01 -0.94 -4.13
N MET A 59 -9.36 0.22 -4.02
CA MET A 59 -9.91 1.50 -4.46
C MET A 59 -9.62 1.77 -5.94
N SER A 60 -10.61 2.37 -6.61
CA SER A 60 -10.45 2.80 -8.00
C SER A 60 -9.61 4.07 -8.09
N MET A 61 -8.80 4.16 -9.15
CA MET A 61 -8.10 5.40 -9.52
C MET A 61 -8.98 6.37 -10.31
N ASP A 62 -10.11 5.89 -10.84
CA ASP A 62 -10.99 6.65 -11.74
C ASP A 62 -12.17 7.32 -11.03
N GLY A 63 -12.28 7.17 -9.71
CA GLY A 63 -13.30 7.84 -8.93
C GLY A 63 -13.49 7.29 -7.51
N PRO A 64 -14.44 7.86 -6.75
CA PRO A 64 -14.69 7.51 -5.35
C PRO A 64 -15.52 6.23 -5.24
N TYR A 65 -14.95 5.09 -5.62
CA TYR A 65 -15.58 3.78 -5.53
C TYR A 65 -14.53 2.66 -5.49
N LEU A 66 -14.97 1.44 -5.16
CA LEU A 66 -14.12 0.25 -5.22
C LEU A 66 -13.79 -0.09 -6.69
N ASP A 67 -12.54 -0.48 -6.93
CA ASP A 67 -12.05 -0.90 -8.24
C ASP A 67 -12.84 -2.11 -8.77
N LYS A 68 -13.28 -2.01 -10.01
CA LYS A 68 -14.02 -3.10 -10.67
C LYS A 68 -13.04 -4.18 -11.10
N ASN A 69 -13.09 -5.31 -10.41
CA ASN A 69 -12.30 -6.49 -10.72
C ASN A 69 -13.15 -7.76 -10.61
N ILE A 70 -12.57 -8.91 -10.97
CA ILE A 70 -13.24 -10.21 -10.91
C ILE A 70 -13.84 -10.51 -9.52
N PHE A 71 -13.14 -10.19 -8.44
CA PHE A 71 -13.61 -10.46 -7.08
C PHE A 71 -14.82 -9.60 -6.73
N LEU A 72 -14.77 -8.29 -6.98
CA LEU A 72 -15.89 -7.39 -6.72
C LEU A 72 -17.11 -7.74 -7.59
N ASN A 73 -16.90 -8.02 -8.87
CA ASN A 73 -17.97 -8.30 -9.81
C ASN A 73 -18.69 -9.62 -9.51
N THR A 74 -17.95 -10.64 -9.08
CA THR A 74 -18.48 -11.99 -8.85
C THR A 74 -18.96 -12.20 -7.41
N LEU A 75 -18.27 -11.65 -6.41
CA LEU A 75 -18.55 -11.88 -4.99
C LEU A 75 -19.19 -10.69 -4.27
N GLY A 76 -19.23 -9.53 -4.91
CA GLY A 76 -19.66 -8.28 -4.28
C GLY A 76 -18.64 -7.74 -3.27
N LYS A 77 -18.92 -6.58 -2.69
CA LYS A 77 -17.98 -5.83 -1.84
C LYS A 77 -17.48 -6.60 -0.61
N ASP A 78 -18.22 -7.60 -0.15
CA ASP A 78 -17.88 -8.40 1.03
C ASP A 78 -16.73 -9.40 0.79
N TYR A 79 -16.25 -9.53 -0.46
CA TYR A 79 -15.04 -10.31 -0.76
C TYR A 79 -13.84 -9.85 0.08
N ILE A 80 -13.70 -8.53 0.32
CA ILE A 80 -12.62 -7.97 1.13
C ILE A 80 -12.71 -8.56 2.54
N ALA A 81 -13.88 -8.47 3.19
CA ALA A 81 -14.10 -9.03 4.51
C ALA A 81 -13.85 -10.55 4.56
N ALA A 82 -14.23 -11.27 3.50
CA ALA A 82 -13.99 -12.71 3.38
C ALA A 82 -12.48 -13.04 3.36
N VAL A 83 -11.67 -12.30 2.59
CA VAL A 83 -10.21 -12.50 2.53
C VAL A 83 -9.57 -12.36 3.90
N PHE A 84 -9.91 -11.32 4.66
CA PHE A 84 -9.40 -11.13 6.02
C PHE A 84 -9.81 -12.27 6.97
N ARG A 85 -11.08 -12.71 6.91
CA ARG A 85 -11.57 -13.81 7.76
C ARG A 85 -10.86 -15.12 7.44
N ILE A 86 -10.74 -15.47 6.16
CA ILE A 86 -10.02 -16.68 5.72
C ILE A 86 -8.56 -16.63 6.17
N ALA A 87 -7.87 -15.49 5.97
CA ALA A 87 -6.48 -15.34 6.38
C ALA A 87 -6.30 -15.53 7.89
N HIS A 88 -7.20 -14.95 8.70
CA HIS A 88 -7.17 -15.09 10.15
C HIS A 88 -7.52 -16.51 10.63
N GLU A 89 -8.43 -17.23 9.93
CA GLU A 89 -8.70 -18.64 10.18
C GLU A 89 -7.46 -19.52 9.99
N VAL A 90 -6.63 -19.23 8.97
CA VAL A 90 -5.42 -20.01 8.63
C VAL A 90 -4.28 -19.75 9.62
N ASP A 91 -4.05 -18.48 9.97
CA ASP A 91 -3.07 -18.10 10.97
C ASP A 91 -3.53 -16.86 11.76
N PRO A 92 -4.12 -17.04 12.96
CA PRO A 92 -4.56 -15.91 13.78
C PRO A 92 -3.41 -15.14 14.43
N SER A 93 -2.15 -15.59 14.28
CA SER A 93 -0.98 -14.94 14.89
C SER A 93 -0.35 -13.83 14.03
N VAL A 94 -0.76 -13.72 12.76
CA VAL A 94 -0.26 -12.67 11.86
C VAL A 94 -1.13 -11.43 11.93
N GLN A 95 -0.55 -10.28 11.60
CA GLN A 95 -1.30 -9.06 11.37
C GLN A 95 -1.72 -8.97 9.91
N LEU A 96 -2.94 -8.49 9.68
CA LEU A 96 -3.57 -8.39 8.38
C LEU A 96 -3.84 -6.92 8.06
N PHE A 97 -3.31 -6.47 6.93
CA PHE A 97 -3.34 -5.09 6.50
C PHE A 97 -4.15 -4.93 5.20
N LEU A 98 -4.80 -3.78 5.07
CA LEU A 98 -5.33 -3.31 3.79
C LEU A 98 -4.32 -2.33 3.20
N ASN A 99 -3.65 -2.68 2.09
CA ASN A 99 -2.63 -1.83 1.47
C ASN A 99 -3.22 -1.05 0.30
N GLU A 100 -3.00 0.26 0.26
CA GLU A 100 -3.58 1.14 -0.75
C GLU A 100 -2.66 2.30 -1.15
N GLN A 101 -2.75 2.70 -2.42
CA GLN A 101 -2.13 3.90 -2.96
C GLN A 101 -3.10 5.07 -2.95
N PHE A 102 -2.62 6.21 -2.46
CA PHE A 102 -3.41 7.43 -2.38
C PHE A 102 -2.80 8.53 -3.25
N GLY A 103 -3.61 9.15 -4.12
CA GLY A 103 -3.21 10.36 -4.85
C GLY A 103 -3.33 11.65 -4.03
N ASN A 104 -4.03 11.58 -2.90
CA ASN A 104 -4.24 12.63 -1.91
C ASN A 104 -4.76 11.99 -0.60
N TYR A 105 -4.72 12.72 0.50
CA TYR A 105 -5.14 12.22 1.82
C TYR A 105 -6.45 12.85 2.32
N ALA A 106 -7.23 13.48 1.43
CA ALA A 106 -8.53 14.07 1.70
C ALA A 106 -9.41 14.09 0.44
N GLY A 107 -10.74 14.08 0.63
CA GLY A 107 -11.71 14.14 -0.46
C GLY A 107 -12.51 12.86 -0.62
N GLU A 108 -13.38 12.81 -1.63
CA GLU A 108 -14.43 11.78 -1.75
C GLU A 108 -13.87 10.34 -1.79
N GLY A 109 -12.77 10.10 -2.52
CA GLY A 109 -12.15 8.76 -2.57
C GLY A 109 -11.64 8.30 -1.21
N VAL A 110 -11.10 9.23 -0.41
CA VAL A 110 -10.68 8.97 0.97
C VAL A 110 -11.89 8.68 1.86
N GLU A 111 -13.00 9.40 1.70
CA GLU A 111 -14.22 9.12 2.48
C GLU A 111 -14.82 7.74 2.16
N VAL A 112 -14.75 7.29 0.90
CA VAL A 112 -15.18 5.93 0.54
C VAL A 112 -14.25 4.88 1.14
N PHE A 113 -12.94 5.13 1.16
CA PHE A 113 -11.98 4.25 1.85
C PHE A 113 -12.28 4.15 3.35
N PHE A 114 -12.57 5.28 4.02
CA PHE A 114 -12.99 5.25 5.42
C PHE A 114 -14.33 4.52 5.62
N GLY A 115 -15.29 4.69 4.71
CA GLY A 115 -16.53 3.91 4.71
C GLY A 115 -16.28 2.40 4.65
N LEU A 116 -15.30 1.95 3.85
CA LEU A 116 -14.85 0.56 3.84
C LEU A 116 -14.25 0.17 5.20
N LEU A 117 -13.34 0.96 5.77
CA LEU A 117 -12.75 0.65 7.07
C LEU A 117 -13.80 0.53 8.17
N HIS A 118 -14.78 1.45 8.22
CA HIS A 118 -15.89 1.39 9.16
C HIS A 118 -16.70 0.10 8.98
N HIS A 119 -17.07 -0.25 7.74
CA HIS A 119 -17.78 -1.50 7.45
C HIS A 119 -17.01 -2.73 7.95
N LEU A 120 -15.70 -2.79 7.73
CA LEU A 120 -14.85 -3.90 8.20
C LEU A 120 -14.81 -3.97 9.72
N LYS A 121 -14.67 -2.82 10.41
CA LYS A 121 -14.64 -2.76 11.88
C LYS A 121 -16.00 -3.13 12.49
N GLU A 122 -17.08 -2.55 12.00
CA GLU A 122 -18.46 -2.82 12.47
C GLU A 122 -18.87 -4.28 12.23
N SER A 123 -18.36 -4.88 11.16
CA SER A 123 -18.59 -6.30 10.82
C SER A 123 -17.64 -7.27 11.54
N ASN A 124 -16.88 -6.80 12.54
CA ASN A 124 -15.89 -7.58 13.31
C ASN A 124 -14.90 -8.35 12.42
N VAL A 125 -14.47 -7.74 11.31
CA VAL A 125 -13.44 -8.32 10.44
C VAL A 125 -12.07 -8.20 11.14
N PRO A 126 -11.21 -9.23 11.09
CA PRO A 126 -9.89 -9.22 11.74
C PRO A 126 -8.86 -8.38 10.95
N ILE A 127 -9.16 -7.10 10.72
CA ILE A 127 -8.24 -6.11 10.16
C ILE A 127 -7.42 -5.48 11.29
N HIS A 128 -6.10 -5.46 11.11
CA HIS A 128 -5.15 -5.00 12.13
C HIS A 128 -4.52 -3.65 11.76
N GLY A 129 -4.39 -3.34 10.48
CA GLY A 129 -3.81 -2.09 10.04
C GLY A 129 -4.11 -1.72 8.60
N VAL A 130 -3.62 -0.54 8.23
CA VAL A 130 -3.66 -0.01 6.87
C VAL A 130 -2.23 0.22 6.40
N GLY A 131 -1.89 -0.36 5.26
CA GLY A 131 -0.68 -0.06 4.52
C GLY A 131 -0.92 1.13 3.60
N ILE A 132 -0.06 2.13 3.66
CA ILE A 132 -0.08 3.28 2.77
C ILE A 132 1.15 3.15 1.90
N GLN A 133 0.95 2.86 0.60
CA GLN A 133 2.06 2.72 -0.34
C GLN A 133 2.93 3.98 -0.31
N GLY A 134 2.32 5.15 -0.45
CA GLY A 134 3.02 6.41 -0.26
C GLY A 134 3.87 6.82 -1.46
N HIS A 135 3.57 6.28 -2.65
CA HIS A 135 4.22 6.71 -3.88
C HIS A 135 3.88 8.17 -4.18
N ASN A 136 4.90 9.00 -4.40
CA ASN A 136 4.74 10.37 -4.91
C ASN A 136 4.97 10.36 -6.42
N ILE A 137 3.93 9.91 -7.14
CA ILE A 137 3.99 9.65 -8.58
C ILE A 137 3.94 10.96 -9.37
N PHE A 138 2.86 11.74 -9.20
CA PHE A 138 2.59 12.93 -10.01
C PHE A 138 2.79 14.25 -9.28
N LYS A 139 2.78 14.22 -7.94
CA LYS A 139 2.91 15.39 -7.06
C LYS A 139 3.35 14.95 -5.68
N THR A 140 3.90 15.88 -4.92
CA THR A 140 4.10 15.73 -3.47
C THR A 140 2.76 15.79 -2.74
N HIS A 141 2.63 15.01 -1.66
CA HIS A 141 1.46 15.08 -0.78
C HIS A 141 1.51 16.24 0.21
N ASN A 142 0.32 16.76 0.57
CA ASN A 142 0.17 17.69 1.68
C ASN A 142 0.40 16.96 3.01
N LEU A 143 1.43 17.37 3.76
CA LEU A 143 1.83 16.69 4.99
C LEU A 143 0.86 16.88 6.16
N ASP A 144 0.08 17.97 6.18
CA ASP A 144 -0.93 18.19 7.22
C ASP A 144 -2.18 17.33 6.98
N GLU A 145 -2.59 17.19 5.72
CA GLU A 145 -3.65 16.24 5.34
C GLU A 145 -3.22 14.80 5.61
N TYR A 146 -1.99 14.45 5.23
CA TYR A 146 -1.40 13.14 5.53
C TYR A 146 -1.41 12.84 7.03
N ARG A 147 -0.97 13.79 7.88
CA ARG A 147 -0.99 13.61 9.34
C ARG A 147 -2.40 13.38 9.87
N LYS A 148 -3.38 14.16 9.42
CA LYS A 148 -4.80 13.98 9.80
C LYS A 148 -5.34 12.64 9.33
N PHE A 149 -4.98 12.21 8.12
CA PHE A 149 -5.36 10.92 7.57
C PHE A 149 -4.82 9.76 8.41
N LEU A 150 -3.54 9.80 8.81
CA LEU A 150 -2.99 8.81 9.74
C LEU A 150 -3.75 8.79 11.07
N THR A 151 -4.02 9.96 11.65
CA THR A 151 -4.78 10.06 12.91
C THR A 151 -6.16 9.41 12.78
N ARG A 152 -6.89 9.69 11.69
CA ARG A 152 -8.21 9.08 11.44
C ARG A 152 -8.15 7.55 11.37
N ILE A 153 -7.10 6.97 10.77
CA ILE A 153 -6.92 5.50 10.75
C ILE A 153 -6.70 5.00 12.18
N THR A 154 -5.82 5.66 12.93
CA THR A 154 -5.45 5.22 14.29
C THR A 154 -6.58 5.39 15.31
N ASP A 155 -7.48 6.35 15.09
CA ASP A 155 -8.71 6.53 15.89
C ASP A 155 -9.69 5.36 15.74
N LEU A 156 -9.59 4.57 14.64
CA LEU A 156 -10.31 3.31 14.48
C LEU A 156 -9.65 2.12 15.21
N GLY A 157 -8.57 2.37 15.94
CA GLY A 157 -7.75 1.36 16.60
C GLY A 157 -6.97 0.49 15.62
N LEU A 158 -6.65 1.02 14.43
CA LEU A 158 -5.84 0.34 13.42
C LEU A 158 -4.39 0.82 13.46
N LEU A 159 -3.46 -0.09 13.18
CA LEU A 159 -2.06 0.25 12.92
C LEU A 159 -1.92 0.90 11.54
N VAL A 160 -0.84 1.64 11.35
CA VAL A 160 -0.42 2.18 10.06
C VAL A 160 0.96 1.67 9.71
N GLU A 161 1.19 1.36 8.45
CA GLU A 161 2.52 1.15 7.89
C GLU A 161 2.67 1.95 6.60
N ILE A 162 3.81 2.60 6.42
CA ILE A 162 4.19 3.13 5.11
C ILE A 162 4.97 2.02 4.40
N THR A 163 4.40 1.50 3.33
CA THR A 163 4.81 0.21 2.75
C THR A 163 5.73 0.36 1.53
N GLU A 164 5.59 1.44 0.76
CA GLU A 164 6.18 1.54 -0.58
C GLU A 164 6.67 2.98 -0.88
N PHE A 165 7.20 3.70 0.11
CA PHE A 165 7.52 5.11 -0.08
C PHE A 165 8.57 5.30 -1.17
N ASP A 166 8.29 6.22 -2.09
CA ASP A 166 9.25 6.77 -3.04
C ASP A 166 8.78 8.17 -3.48
N ALA A 167 9.72 9.02 -3.91
CA ALA A 167 9.37 10.36 -4.37
C ALA A 167 10.26 10.84 -5.50
N ARG A 168 9.70 10.97 -6.72
CA ARG A 168 10.48 11.30 -7.91
C ARG A 168 11.17 12.65 -7.81
N ILE A 169 12.43 12.71 -8.26
CA ILE A 169 13.25 13.93 -8.25
C ILE A 169 12.61 15.06 -9.07
N ARG A 170 11.89 14.70 -10.13
CA ARG A 170 11.17 15.65 -11.01
C ARG A 170 10.11 16.48 -10.30
N LEU A 171 9.61 16.03 -9.15
CA LEU A 171 8.65 16.82 -8.36
C LEU A 171 9.30 18.04 -7.69
N PHE A 172 10.63 18.15 -7.77
CA PHE A 172 11.44 19.18 -7.12
C PHE A 172 12.32 19.94 -8.13
N GLU A 173 12.04 19.82 -9.44
CA GLU A 173 12.89 20.38 -10.51
C GLU A 173 12.95 21.92 -10.52
N ASP A 174 11.95 22.57 -9.92
CA ASP A 174 11.90 24.03 -9.74
C ASP A 174 12.75 24.54 -8.55
N SER A 175 13.35 23.64 -7.75
CA SER A 175 14.22 24.01 -6.64
C SER A 175 15.65 24.29 -7.11
N ASP A 176 16.35 25.20 -6.43
CA ASP A 176 17.79 25.44 -6.65
C ASP A 176 18.63 24.17 -6.41
N ASP A 177 18.22 23.32 -5.48
CA ASP A 177 18.80 21.99 -5.23
C ASP A 177 17.67 20.93 -5.11
N PRO A 178 17.31 20.28 -6.22
CA PRO A 178 16.22 19.30 -6.24
C PRO A 178 16.45 18.12 -5.29
N TYR A 179 17.70 17.69 -5.10
CA TYR A 179 18.02 16.54 -4.23
C TYR A 179 17.91 16.90 -2.76
N GLN A 180 18.31 18.11 -2.38
CA GLN A 180 18.10 18.62 -1.03
C GLN A 180 16.59 18.78 -0.75
N ALA A 181 15.84 19.39 -1.68
CA ALA A 181 14.39 19.55 -1.54
C ALA A 181 13.64 18.21 -1.44
N GLN A 182 14.00 17.22 -2.26
CA GLN A 182 13.50 15.84 -2.15
C GLN A 182 13.83 15.23 -0.78
N GLY A 183 15.05 15.46 -0.28
CA GLY A 183 15.50 14.97 1.01
C GLY A 183 14.72 15.58 2.18
N ASP A 184 14.47 16.88 2.15
CA ASP A 184 13.70 17.60 3.16
C ASP A 184 12.24 17.13 3.18
N TYR A 185 11.63 16.99 2.00
CA TYR A 185 10.29 16.43 1.86
C TYR A 185 10.19 15.01 2.42
N THR A 186 11.13 14.14 2.03
CA THR A 186 11.18 12.74 2.49
C THR A 186 11.35 12.67 4.01
N THR A 187 12.17 13.54 4.59
CA THR A 187 12.35 13.64 6.04
C THR A 187 11.04 14.01 6.74
N ALA A 188 10.35 15.03 6.22
CA ALA A 188 9.11 15.51 6.80
C ALA A 188 7.98 14.48 6.66
N TYR A 189 7.89 13.78 5.53
CA TYR A 189 6.94 12.69 5.33
C TYR A 189 7.20 11.51 6.29
N ALA A 190 8.46 11.07 6.41
CA ALA A 190 8.83 9.99 7.33
C ALA A 190 8.57 10.38 8.79
N ALA A 191 8.82 11.64 9.17
CA ALA A 191 8.57 12.15 10.52
C ALA A 191 7.10 11.99 10.93
N VAL A 192 6.13 12.24 10.03
CA VAL A 192 4.70 12.06 10.34
C VAL A 192 4.37 10.63 10.76
N CYS A 193 4.95 9.62 10.11
CA CYS A 193 4.82 8.23 10.55
C CYS A 193 5.60 7.98 11.85
N ILE A 194 6.88 8.35 11.91
CA ILE A 194 7.77 8.10 13.06
C ILE A 194 7.22 8.68 14.37
N GLU A 195 6.55 9.82 14.31
CA GLU A 195 5.94 10.50 15.46
C GLU A 195 4.56 9.96 15.83
N ASN A 196 3.91 9.19 14.96
CA ASN A 196 2.65 8.51 15.27
C ASN A 196 2.94 7.15 15.95
N PRO A 197 2.51 6.93 17.21
CA PRO A 197 2.84 5.72 17.95
C PRO A 197 2.25 4.43 17.35
N SER A 198 1.18 4.55 16.55
CA SER A 198 0.56 3.43 15.84
C SER A 198 1.12 3.24 14.43
N CYS A 199 2.06 4.09 13.98
CA CYS A 199 2.83 3.80 12.77
C CYS A 199 3.96 2.82 13.11
N VAL A 200 3.85 1.60 12.60
CA VAL A 200 4.73 0.47 12.99
C VAL A 200 5.83 0.17 11.99
N GLY A 201 5.78 0.76 10.79
CA GLY A 201 6.76 0.54 9.75
C GLY A 201 6.85 1.69 8.74
N PHE A 202 8.05 1.87 8.20
CA PHE A 202 8.34 2.77 7.08
C PHE A 202 9.30 2.08 6.14
N THR A 203 8.79 1.66 4.98
CA THR A 203 9.50 0.92 3.94
C THR A 203 9.56 1.77 2.69
N VAL A 204 10.75 1.79 2.07
CA VAL A 204 11.00 2.48 0.79
C VAL A 204 10.94 1.46 -0.33
N TRP A 205 10.30 1.80 -1.47
CA TRP A 205 10.06 0.87 -2.58
C TRP A 205 11.26 0.67 -3.51
N GLY A 206 12.36 0.21 -2.92
CA GLY A 206 13.62 -0.05 -3.61
C GLY A 206 14.80 0.37 -2.76
N LEU A 207 15.98 -0.12 -3.15
CA LEU A 207 17.23 0.24 -2.48
C LEU A 207 17.85 1.49 -3.10
N SER A 208 18.08 1.49 -4.40
CA SER A 208 18.84 2.52 -5.11
C SER A 208 18.16 2.95 -6.40
N ASP A 209 18.43 4.18 -6.82
CA ASP A 209 17.89 4.76 -8.06
C ASP A 209 18.17 3.88 -9.31
N ALA A 210 19.24 3.08 -9.31
CA ALA A 210 19.56 2.13 -10.39
C ALA A 210 18.51 1.03 -10.63
N THR A 211 17.61 0.78 -9.67
CA THR A 211 16.64 -0.32 -9.73
C THR A 211 15.21 0.15 -9.49
N THR A 212 14.93 1.45 -9.64
CA THR A 212 13.57 1.97 -9.42
C THR A 212 12.58 1.45 -10.45
N TRP A 213 11.37 1.11 -10.01
CA TRP A 213 10.31 0.62 -10.87
C TRP A 213 9.86 1.67 -11.91
N PHE A 214 9.96 2.96 -11.56
CA PHE A 214 9.63 4.08 -12.46
C PHE A 214 10.38 4.02 -13.80
N ASP A 215 11.62 3.55 -13.79
CA ASP A 215 12.44 3.47 -15.01
C ASP A 215 12.01 2.33 -15.95
N SER A 216 11.15 1.43 -15.47
CA SER A 216 10.64 0.28 -16.22
C SER A 216 9.20 0.45 -16.72
N VAL A 217 8.47 1.46 -16.24
CA VAL A 217 7.03 1.62 -16.54
C VAL A 217 6.72 2.90 -17.34
N PRO A 218 5.93 2.82 -18.43
CA PRO A 218 5.36 4.00 -19.08
C PRO A 218 4.41 4.81 -18.15
N PRO A 219 4.36 6.15 -18.27
CA PRO A 219 5.21 6.99 -19.11
C PRO A 219 6.59 7.30 -18.47
N PHE A 220 6.78 6.92 -17.21
CA PHE A 220 7.91 7.33 -16.37
C PHE A 220 9.28 6.87 -16.88
N ARG A 221 9.35 5.74 -17.60
CA ARG A 221 10.57 5.28 -18.29
C ARG A 221 11.12 6.27 -19.32
N TRP A 222 10.30 7.20 -19.79
CA TRP A 222 10.70 8.26 -20.73
C TRP A 222 10.89 9.62 -20.04
N MET A 223 10.74 9.65 -18.72
CA MET A 223 10.86 10.84 -17.88
C MET A 223 12.07 10.71 -16.94
N LEU A 224 13.22 10.28 -17.48
CA LEU A 224 14.45 10.18 -16.70
C LEU A 224 15.09 11.56 -16.44
N PRO A 225 15.83 11.75 -15.34
CA PRO A 225 15.93 10.82 -14.22
C PRO A 225 14.66 10.80 -13.37
N ASN A 226 14.31 9.64 -12.79
CA ASN A 226 13.26 9.55 -11.78
C ASN A 226 13.82 9.65 -10.35
N ASP A 227 15.00 9.08 -10.11
CA ASP A 227 15.80 9.08 -8.87
C ASP A 227 15.00 9.21 -7.56
N PRO A 228 14.08 8.28 -7.25
CA PRO A 228 13.09 8.49 -6.20
C PRO A 228 13.47 7.87 -4.84
N LEU A 229 14.64 7.22 -4.75
CA LEU A 229 15.05 6.40 -3.62
C LEU A 229 16.13 7.06 -2.76
N LEU A 230 16.59 6.37 -1.71
CA LEU A 230 17.51 6.93 -0.70
C LEU A 230 18.98 6.92 -1.13
N PHE A 231 19.34 6.07 -2.09
CA PHE A 231 20.69 5.90 -2.59
C PHE A 231 20.71 6.15 -4.10
N ASP A 232 21.76 6.80 -4.57
CA ASP A 232 21.96 7.02 -6.00
C ASP A 232 22.30 5.72 -6.75
N THR A 233 22.53 5.82 -8.06
CA THR A 233 22.86 4.68 -8.93
C THR A 233 24.15 3.96 -8.57
N GLU A 234 25.01 4.57 -7.74
CA GLU A 234 26.30 4.05 -7.28
C GLU A 234 26.27 3.66 -5.79
N LEU A 235 25.06 3.54 -5.22
CA LEU A 235 24.80 3.22 -3.80
C LEU A 235 25.35 4.24 -2.81
N ARG A 236 25.60 5.48 -3.23
CA ARG A 236 25.97 6.56 -2.30
C ARG A 236 24.70 7.17 -1.69
N PRO A 237 24.71 7.50 -0.39
CA PRO A 237 23.54 8.05 0.27
C PRO A 237 23.20 9.45 -0.27
N LYS A 238 21.92 9.68 -0.57
CA LYS A 238 21.36 10.98 -0.95
C LYS A 238 20.91 11.77 0.30
N PRO A 239 20.59 13.07 0.19
CA PRO A 239 20.02 13.83 1.30
C PRO A 239 18.82 13.15 2.00
N ALA A 240 17.96 12.48 1.22
CA ALA A 240 16.82 11.70 1.75
C ALA A 240 17.23 10.60 2.76
N TYR A 241 18.34 9.89 2.52
CA TYR A 241 18.87 8.89 3.46
C TYR A 241 19.23 9.54 4.80
N HIS A 242 19.95 10.65 4.76
CA HIS A 242 20.38 11.37 5.98
C HIS A 242 19.20 11.94 6.75
N GLY A 243 18.19 12.40 6.01
CA GLY A 243 16.89 12.81 6.52
C GLY A 243 16.19 11.76 7.38
N ILE A 244 15.90 10.60 6.80
CA ILE A 244 15.26 9.47 7.50
C ILE A 244 16.10 9.01 8.71
N LYS A 245 17.42 8.89 8.53
CA LYS A 245 18.33 8.52 9.62
C LYS A 245 18.23 9.48 10.81
N THR A 246 18.09 10.77 10.53
CA THR A 246 17.95 11.80 11.57
C THR A 246 16.59 11.72 12.25
N ALA A 247 15.51 11.51 11.49
CA ALA A 247 14.17 11.33 12.04
C ALA A 247 14.09 10.12 13.00
N LEU A 248 14.69 8.99 12.61
CA LEU A 248 14.74 7.79 13.45
C LEU A 248 15.53 8.02 14.76
N LYS A 249 16.65 8.74 14.71
CA LYS A 249 17.44 9.07 15.91
C LYS A 249 16.65 9.92 16.91
N ARG A 250 15.81 10.85 16.43
CA ARG A 250 14.98 11.69 17.31
C ARG A 250 13.93 10.86 18.07
N ARG A 251 13.40 9.79 17.46
CA ARG A 251 12.43 8.89 18.13
C ARG A 251 13.05 8.14 19.30
N GLN A 252 14.29 7.66 19.16
CA GLN A 252 14.98 6.92 20.24
C GLN A 252 15.26 7.77 21.49
N LEU A 253 15.18 9.10 21.38
CA LEU A 253 15.41 10.04 22.48
C LEU A 253 14.11 10.47 23.19
N ARG A 254 12.94 10.07 22.67
CA ARG A 254 11.63 10.29 23.29
C ARG A 254 11.17 9.03 24.01
#